data_AF-A0A5J4W0T0-F1
#
_entry.id   AF-A0A5J4W0T0-F1
#
_cell.length_a   1.000
_cell.length_b   1.000
_cell.length_c   1.000
_cell.angle_alpha   90.00
_cell.angle_beta   90.00
_cell.angle_gamma   90.00
#
_symmetry.space_group_name_H-M   'P 1'
#
loop_
_entity.id
_entity.type
_entity.pdbx_description
1 polymer ?
#
loop_
_entity_poly.entity_id
_entity_poly.type
_entity_poly.pdbx_seq_one_letter_code
_entity_poly.pdbx_strand_id
1 'polypeptide(L)'
;MEIQFNPKPDFSQYQRSKVGIVQDESRPLIFNWIDTDYTVIEKPFPGMSEQRVGKVPIIHLYGITDEGHTVLCNCHGFTPYLYIQCPSSINSDDKINAFKNELNNHASVLNIIRQKKRSIYYYSNVDQDYLKIQVQLPSDVPKIRSALEKGLQIHYPTGSFDIRPMQTYESNIDFVLRHLFDVNGTGCSWAELPSGSYTLRTGERDRATSEEWPVTGTCHYEADIS
;
A
#
# COMPACT_ATOMS: atom_id res chain seq x y z
N MET A 1 50.28 -6.02 -25.01
CA MET A 1 49.60 -4.76 -24.64
C MET A 1 48.91 -5.05 -23.32
N GLU A 2 49.57 -4.78 -22.20
CA GLU A 2 49.04 -5.08 -20.87
C GLU A 2 48.07 -3.97 -20.47
N ILE A 3 46.85 -4.36 -20.13
CA ILE A 3 45.84 -3.44 -19.59
C ILE A 3 46.24 -3.19 -18.13
N GLN A 4 46.89 -2.06 -17.85
CA GLN A 4 47.09 -1.60 -16.48
C GLN A 4 45.73 -1.15 -15.92
N PHE A 5 45.13 -1.98 -15.07
CA PHE A 5 43.97 -1.57 -14.29
C PHE A 5 44.42 -0.52 -13.28
N ASN A 6 43.93 0.72 -13.44
CA ASN A 6 44.10 1.74 -12.41
C ASN A 6 43.50 1.22 -11.08
N PRO A 7 44.20 1.39 -9.95
CA PRO A 7 43.64 1.03 -8.64
C PRO A 7 42.33 1.79 -8.43
N LYS A 8 41.27 1.08 -8.03
CA LYS A 8 39.99 1.70 -7.70
C LYS A 8 40.23 2.75 -6.60
N PRO A 9 39.75 4.00 -6.74
CA PRO A 9 39.86 5.00 -5.70
C PRO A 9 39.18 4.50 -4.40
N ASP A 10 39.83 4.75 -3.26
CA ASP A 10 39.30 4.41 -1.95
C ASP A 10 38.21 5.43 -1.54
N PHE A 11 36.99 4.95 -1.38
CA PHE A 11 35.84 5.74 -0.95
C PHE A 11 35.38 5.39 0.47
N SER A 12 36.17 4.63 1.24
CA SER A 12 35.84 4.22 2.61
C SER A 12 35.47 5.41 3.51
N GLN A 13 36.12 6.55 3.34
CA GLN A 13 35.86 7.79 4.07
C GLN A 13 34.49 8.43 3.80
N TYR A 14 33.83 8.09 2.70
CA TYR A 14 32.50 8.62 2.34
C TYR A 14 31.37 7.68 2.76
N GLN A 15 31.68 6.53 3.35
CA GLN A 15 30.68 5.66 3.92
C GLN A 15 30.13 6.28 5.20
N ARG A 16 28.83 6.10 5.43
CA ARG A 16 28.20 6.50 6.69
C ARG A 16 28.82 5.72 7.85
N SER A 17 28.84 6.36 9.02
CA SER A 17 29.33 5.75 10.25
C SER A 17 28.65 4.41 10.50
N LYS A 18 29.42 3.36 10.74
CA LYS A 18 28.88 2.06 11.13
C LYS A 18 28.02 2.23 12.39
N VAL A 19 26.92 1.48 12.43
CA VAL A 19 25.97 1.50 13.53
C VAL A 19 26.69 1.17 14.84
N GLY A 20 26.72 2.13 15.76
CA GLY A 20 27.28 1.94 17.11
C GLY A 20 26.26 1.31 18.06
N ILE A 21 25.00 1.75 18.00
CA ILE A 21 23.88 1.24 18.80
C ILE A 21 22.98 0.43 17.87
N VAL A 22 22.92 -0.89 18.08
CA VAL A 22 22.01 -1.75 17.32
C VAL A 22 20.57 -1.38 17.73
N GLN A 23 19.74 -0.97 16.77
CA GLN A 23 18.32 -0.77 17.00
C GLN A 23 17.70 -2.08 17.46
N ASP A 24 16.86 -2.01 18.48
CA ASP A 24 16.13 -3.14 19.05
C ASP A 24 14.63 -2.84 19.01
N GLU A 25 13.79 -3.86 18.82
CA GLU A 25 12.33 -3.75 18.74
C GLU A 25 11.71 -3.34 20.09
N SER A 26 12.47 -3.42 21.18
CA SER A 26 12.11 -2.92 22.51
C SER A 26 12.07 -1.39 22.63
N ARG A 27 12.52 -0.67 21.59
CA ARG A 27 12.56 0.79 21.54
C ARG A 27 11.77 1.31 20.34
N PRO A 28 11.23 2.53 20.40
CA PRO A 28 10.68 3.14 19.20
C PRO A 28 11.80 3.42 18.18
N LEU A 29 11.50 3.25 16.90
CA LEU A 29 12.36 3.69 15.81
C LEU A 29 11.81 5.01 15.24
N ILE A 30 12.57 6.08 15.43
CA ILE A 30 12.18 7.44 15.04
C ILE A 30 13.10 7.91 13.93
N PHE A 31 12.52 8.32 12.80
CA PHE A 31 13.30 8.80 11.66
C PHE A 31 12.56 9.88 10.88
N ASN A 32 13.31 10.78 10.25
CA ASN A 32 12.78 11.72 9.29
C ASN A 32 12.76 11.05 7.90
N TRP A 33 11.58 10.88 7.32
CA TRP A 33 11.45 10.27 6.00
C TRP A 33 11.55 11.33 4.91
N ILE A 34 12.19 10.99 3.80
CA ILE A 34 12.59 11.92 2.74
C ILE A 34 11.99 11.51 1.40
N ASP A 35 11.98 10.22 1.11
CA ASP A 35 11.52 9.69 -0.17
C ASP A 35 10.64 8.47 0.04
N THR A 36 9.77 8.21 -0.93
CA THR A 36 8.78 7.15 -0.87
C THR A 36 8.56 6.54 -2.23
N ASP A 37 8.54 5.23 -2.30
CA ASP A 37 8.09 4.49 -3.48
C ASP A 37 7.21 3.30 -3.06
N TYR A 38 6.85 2.46 -4.02
CA TYR A 38 6.15 1.21 -3.72
C TYR A 38 6.63 0.10 -4.63
N THR A 39 6.56 -1.13 -4.12
CA THR A 39 6.79 -2.33 -4.93
C THR A 39 5.65 -3.33 -4.75
N VAL A 40 5.56 -4.30 -5.65
CA VAL A 40 4.61 -5.41 -5.54
C VAL A 40 5.39 -6.67 -5.22
N ILE A 41 5.07 -7.30 -4.10
CA ILE A 41 5.64 -8.57 -3.66
C ILE A 41 4.67 -9.72 -3.95
N GLU A 42 5.18 -10.92 -4.18
CA GLU A 42 4.39 -12.08 -4.61
C GLU A 42 3.56 -12.73 -3.49
N LYS A 43 4.00 -12.56 -2.25
CA LYS A 43 3.33 -13.06 -1.05
C LYS A 43 3.24 -11.93 -0.05
N PRO A 44 2.24 -11.89 0.85
CA PRO A 44 2.18 -10.92 1.93
C PRO A 44 3.13 -11.26 3.08
N PHE A 45 3.64 -10.25 3.77
CA PHE A 45 4.44 -10.44 4.98
C PHE A 45 3.56 -11.04 6.11
N PRO A 46 4.01 -12.09 6.82
CA PRO A 46 3.19 -12.76 7.83
C PRO A 46 2.69 -11.81 8.92
N GLY A 47 1.36 -11.76 9.12
CA GLY A 47 0.74 -10.98 10.20
C GLY A 47 0.63 -9.47 9.96
N MET A 48 1.11 -8.94 8.83
CA MET A 48 1.09 -7.49 8.54
C MET A 48 0.13 -7.09 7.40
N SER A 49 -0.64 -8.04 6.87
CA SER A 49 -1.69 -7.76 5.89
C SER A 49 -2.92 -8.63 6.17
N GLU A 50 -4.11 -8.08 5.91
CA GLU A 50 -5.36 -8.86 5.90
C GLU A 50 -5.34 -9.93 4.81
N GLN A 51 -4.62 -9.68 3.71
CA GLN A 51 -4.45 -10.62 2.63
C GLN A 51 -3.45 -11.70 3.06
N ARG A 52 -3.84 -12.97 2.93
CA ARG A 52 -3.00 -14.12 3.28
C ARG A 52 -2.32 -14.78 2.07
N VAL A 53 -2.79 -14.47 0.85
CA VAL A 53 -2.33 -15.10 -0.39
C VAL A 53 -2.38 -14.09 -1.54
N GLY A 54 -1.41 -14.20 -2.44
CA GLY A 54 -1.34 -13.43 -3.68
C GLY A 54 -0.48 -12.18 -3.57
N LYS A 55 -0.36 -11.48 -4.69
CA LYS A 55 0.46 -10.28 -4.80
C LYS A 55 -0.09 -9.15 -3.94
N VAL A 56 0.77 -8.44 -3.23
CA VAL A 56 0.41 -7.27 -2.44
C VAL A 56 1.37 -6.10 -2.69
N PRO A 57 0.89 -4.85 -2.70
CA PRO A 57 1.75 -3.70 -2.76
C PRO A 57 2.31 -3.36 -1.37
N ILE A 58 3.61 -3.03 -1.29
CA ILE A 58 4.28 -2.45 -0.11
C ILE A 58 4.69 -1.03 -0.47
N ILE A 59 4.51 -0.10 0.47
CA ILE A 59 5.03 1.25 0.37
C ILE A 59 6.33 1.34 1.17
N HIS A 60 7.37 1.93 0.59
CA HIS A 60 8.63 2.13 1.28
C HIS A 60 8.77 3.59 1.69
N LEU A 61 9.24 3.80 2.92
CA LEU A 61 9.67 5.09 3.43
C LEU A 61 11.18 5.05 3.62
N TYR A 62 11.90 5.92 2.90
CA TYR A 62 13.33 6.09 3.04
C TYR A 62 13.61 7.28 3.94
N GLY A 63 14.48 7.13 4.93
CA GLY A 63 14.74 8.20 5.88
C GLY A 63 16.04 8.09 6.64
N ILE A 64 16.17 8.97 7.63
CA ILE A 64 17.34 9.08 8.48
C ILE A 64 16.93 9.31 9.95
N THR A 65 17.58 8.63 10.89
CA THR A 65 17.42 8.89 12.32
C THR A 65 18.19 10.15 12.73
N ASP A 66 17.94 10.65 13.94
CA ASP A 66 18.68 11.81 14.51
C ASP A 66 20.19 11.49 14.66
N GLU A 67 20.53 10.22 14.88
CA GLU A 67 21.91 9.72 14.95
C GLU A 67 22.58 9.55 13.57
N GLY A 68 21.86 9.82 12.48
CA GLY A 68 22.39 9.76 11.12
C GLY A 68 22.30 8.38 10.44
N HIS A 69 21.58 7.43 11.04
CA HIS A 69 21.38 6.09 10.49
C HIS A 69 20.28 6.11 9.42
N THR A 70 20.56 5.51 8.26
CA THR A 70 19.57 5.37 7.18
C THR A 70 18.58 4.26 7.49
N VAL A 71 17.30 4.53 7.21
CA VAL A 71 16.18 3.65 7.48
C VAL A 71 15.42 3.38 6.18
N LEU A 72 15.12 2.11 5.94
CA LEU A 72 14.09 1.65 5.01
C LEU A 72 12.94 1.09 5.84
N CYS A 73 11.79 1.73 5.79
CA CYS A 73 10.58 1.28 6.45
C CYS A 73 9.57 0.79 5.41
N ASN A 74 9.26 -0.50 5.45
CA ASN A 74 8.29 -1.18 4.61
C ASN A 74 6.92 -1.12 5.29
N CYS A 75 5.99 -0.36 4.71
CA CYS A 75 4.60 -0.25 5.15
C CYS A 75 3.74 -1.27 4.38
N HIS A 76 3.17 -2.22 5.11
CA HIS A 76 2.34 -3.32 4.62
C HIS A 76 0.85 -3.02 4.82
N GLY A 77 -0.03 -3.91 4.36
CA GLY A 77 -1.46 -3.86 4.70
C GLY A 77 -2.28 -2.77 4.01
N PHE A 78 -1.66 -1.79 3.37
CA PHE A 78 -2.39 -0.74 2.65
C PHE A 78 -2.96 -1.23 1.32
N THR A 79 -4.28 -1.10 1.14
CA THR A 79 -4.99 -1.59 -0.05
C THR A 79 -5.48 -0.43 -0.93
N PRO A 80 -5.21 -0.44 -2.24
CA PRO A 80 -5.72 0.57 -3.16
C PRO A 80 -7.24 0.54 -3.24
N TYR A 81 -7.86 1.70 -3.40
CA TYR A 81 -9.31 1.81 -3.47
C TYR A 81 -9.79 2.96 -4.35
N LEU A 82 -11.05 2.87 -4.78
CA LEU A 82 -11.81 3.95 -5.40
C LEU A 82 -13.22 4.02 -4.80
N TYR A 83 -13.93 5.11 -5.09
CA TYR A 83 -15.33 5.26 -4.67
C TYR A 83 -16.28 5.39 -5.86
N ILE A 84 -17.49 4.90 -5.68
CA ILE A 84 -18.64 5.19 -6.54
C ILE A 84 -19.84 5.58 -5.68
N GLN A 85 -20.75 6.37 -6.24
CA GLN A 85 -22.06 6.55 -5.63
C GLN A 85 -22.80 5.20 -5.65
N CYS A 86 -23.45 4.84 -4.55
CA CYS A 86 -24.17 3.58 -4.43
C CYS A 86 -25.29 3.52 -5.47
N PRO A 87 -25.24 2.57 -6.42
CA PRO A 87 -26.28 2.45 -7.44
C PRO A 87 -27.60 2.05 -6.79
N SER A 88 -28.70 2.68 -7.18
CA SER A 88 -30.03 2.38 -6.62
C SER A 88 -30.46 0.92 -6.85
N SER A 89 -29.86 0.22 -7.82
CA SER A 89 -30.06 -1.20 -8.07
C SER A 89 -29.46 -2.10 -6.99
N ILE A 90 -28.42 -1.63 -6.27
CA ILE A 90 -27.74 -2.34 -5.17
C ILE A 90 -28.40 -1.98 -3.84
N ASN A 91 -29.45 -2.72 -3.48
CA ASN A 91 -30.26 -2.48 -2.27
C ASN A 91 -30.08 -3.54 -1.17
N SER A 92 -29.45 -4.67 -1.45
CA SER A 92 -29.17 -5.74 -0.49
C SER A 92 -27.71 -6.18 -0.53
N ASP A 93 -27.24 -6.87 0.51
CA ASP A 93 -25.87 -7.38 0.58
C ASP A 93 -25.61 -8.47 -0.45
N ASP A 94 -26.62 -9.28 -0.79
CA ASP A 94 -26.53 -10.28 -1.87
C ASP A 94 -26.18 -9.65 -3.21
N LYS A 95 -26.73 -8.46 -3.50
CA LYS A 95 -26.41 -7.73 -4.73
C LYS A 95 -25.03 -7.09 -4.68
N ILE A 96 -24.53 -6.70 -3.49
CA ILE A 96 -23.13 -6.28 -3.34
C ILE A 96 -22.21 -7.45 -3.67
N ASN A 97 -22.52 -8.65 -3.19
CA ASN A 97 -21.73 -9.85 -3.49
C ASN A 97 -21.76 -10.19 -4.99
N ALA A 98 -22.93 -10.12 -5.62
CA ALA A 98 -23.05 -10.29 -7.07
C ALA A 98 -22.23 -9.23 -7.85
N PHE A 99 -22.29 -7.97 -7.42
CA PHE A 99 -21.50 -6.89 -7.99
C PHE A 99 -19.99 -7.10 -7.82
N LYS A 100 -19.55 -7.51 -6.62
CA LYS A 100 -18.15 -7.87 -6.35
C LYS A 100 -17.68 -8.99 -7.27
N ASN A 101 -18.49 -10.01 -7.47
CA ASN A 101 -18.18 -11.12 -8.37
C ASN A 101 -18.05 -10.66 -9.83
N GLU A 102 -18.92 -9.76 -10.28
CA GLU A 102 -18.81 -9.20 -11.63
C GLU A 102 -17.53 -8.36 -11.79
N LEU A 103 -17.20 -7.53 -10.81
CA LEU A 103 -15.96 -6.75 -10.83
C LEU A 103 -14.70 -7.63 -10.83
N ASN A 104 -14.76 -8.80 -10.18
CA ASN A 104 -13.68 -9.78 -10.19
C ASN A 104 -13.37 -10.34 -11.58
N ASN A 105 -14.29 -10.24 -12.55
CA ASN A 105 -14.01 -10.59 -13.96
C ASN A 105 -13.03 -9.59 -14.62
N HIS A 106 -12.94 -8.37 -14.09
CA HIS A 106 -12.08 -7.31 -14.62
C HIS A 106 -10.77 -7.16 -13.84
N ALA A 107 -10.85 -7.21 -12.50
CA ALA A 107 -9.68 -7.14 -11.63
C ALA A 107 -10.02 -7.65 -10.22
N SER A 108 -9.00 -8.02 -9.44
CA SER A 108 -9.20 -8.60 -8.10
C SER A 108 -9.72 -7.56 -7.10
N VAL A 109 -10.98 -7.73 -6.66
CA VAL A 109 -11.65 -6.91 -5.66
C VAL A 109 -11.64 -7.61 -4.30
N LEU A 110 -11.01 -6.97 -3.33
CA LEU A 110 -10.88 -7.48 -1.97
C LEU A 110 -12.14 -7.28 -1.16
N ASN A 111 -12.68 -6.06 -1.17
CA ASN A 111 -13.82 -5.70 -0.35
C ASN A 111 -14.63 -4.54 -0.95
N ILE A 112 -15.91 -4.48 -0.59
CA ILE A 112 -16.80 -3.37 -0.94
C ILE A 112 -17.49 -2.89 0.34
N ILE A 113 -17.18 -1.67 0.77
CA ILE A 113 -17.68 -1.11 2.02
C ILE A 113 -18.65 0.05 1.72
N ARG A 114 -19.86 0.00 2.28
CA ARG A 114 -20.81 1.10 2.22
C ARG A 114 -20.42 2.22 3.19
N GLN A 115 -20.38 3.46 2.70
CA GLN A 115 -20.04 4.63 3.51
C GLN A 115 -20.92 5.82 3.12
N LYS A 116 -21.27 6.66 4.10
CA LYS A 116 -21.91 7.95 3.85
C LYS A 116 -20.83 8.97 3.49
N LYS A 117 -20.92 9.54 2.29
CA LYS A 117 -20.00 10.56 1.79
C LYS A 117 -20.75 11.62 0.99
N ARG A 118 -20.06 12.70 0.67
CA ARG A 118 -20.56 13.77 -0.20
C ARG A 118 -19.56 14.07 -1.30
N SER A 119 -20.09 14.39 -2.48
CA SER A 119 -19.29 14.95 -3.57
C SER A 119 -18.78 16.34 -3.17
N ILE A 120 -17.51 16.63 -3.50
CA ILE A 120 -16.98 18.00 -3.43
C ILE A 120 -17.54 18.90 -4.54
N TYR A 121 -18.03 18.28 -5.61
CA TYR A 121 -18.57 18.96 -6.77
C TYR A 121 -20.07 19.16 -6.60
N TYR A 122 -20.51 20.41 -6.83
CA TYR A 122 -21.84 20.94 -6.51
C TYR A 122 -22.18 20.93 -5.02
N TYR A 123 -22.85 22.00 -4.57
CA TYR A 123 -23.25 22.11 -3.17
C TYR A 123 -24.42 21.17 -2.86
N SER A 124 -24.18 20.25 -1.93
CA SER A 124 -25.21 19.41 -1.32
C SER A 124 -24.95 19.32 0.18
N ASN A 125 -26.00 19.52 0.97
CA ASN A 125 -25.96 19.33 2.43
C ASN A 125 -26.33 17.92 2.87
N VAL A 126 -26.58 17.01 1.93
CA VAL A 126 -27.04 15.66 2.23
C VAL A 126 -25.94 14.66 1.88
N ASP A 127 -25.55 13.87 2.88
CA ASP A 127 -24.66 12.74 2.66
C ASP A 127 -25.40 11.61 1.93
N GLN A 128 -24.75 11.09 0.90
CA GLN A 128 -25.26 10.02 0.06
C GLN A 128 -24.50 8.74 0.35
N ASP A 129 -25.10 7.61 -0.02
CA ASP A 129 -24.43 6.32 0.06
C ASP A 129 -23.40 6.20 -1.06
N TYR A 130 -22.17 5.87 -0.69
CA TYR A 130 -21.07 5.55 -1.56
C TYR A 130 -20.55 4.14 -1.26
N LEU A 131 -19.97 3.50 -2.26
CA LEU A 131 -19.26 2.23 -2.11
C LEU A 131 -17.76 2.48 -2.23
N LYS A 132 -17.00 2.13 -1.19
CA LYS A 132 -15.54 2.03 -1.21
C LYS A 132 -15.19 0.66 -1.79
N ILE A 133 -14.59 0.63 -2.97
CA ILE A 133 -14.16 -0.62 -3.61
C ILE A 133 -12.65 -0.75 -3.38
N GLN A 134 -12.25 -1.71 -2.56
CA GLN A 134 -10.85 -2.05 -2.31
C GLN A 134 -10.41 -3.12 -3.29
N VAL A 135 -9.29 -2.88 -3.97
CA VAL A 135 -8.71 -3.79 -4.97
C VAL A 135 -7.35 -4.30 -4.52
N GLN A 136 -6.87 -5.36 -5.16
CA GLN A 136 -5.62 -6.01 -4.77
C GLN A 136 -4.38 -5.19 -5.12
N LEU A 137 -4.28 -4.70 -6.36
CA LEU A 137 -3.10 -3.96 -6.84
C LEU A 137 -3.46 -2.54 -7.31
N PRO A 138 -2.54 -1.57 -7.24
CA PRO A 138 -2.77 -0.22 -7.76
C PRO A 138 -3.16 -0.22 -9.25
N SER A 139 -2.58 -1.14 -10.02
CA SER A 139 -2.88 -1.35 -11.45
C SER A 139 -4.30 -1.81 -11.75
N ASP A 140 -5.04 -2.27 -10.74
CA ASP A 140 -6.41 -2.77 -10.89
C ASP A 140 -7.45 -1.66 -10.79
N VAL A 141 -7.14 -0.56 -10.10
CA VAL A 141 -8.00 0.64 -10.00
C VAL A 141 -8.43 1.17 -11.38
N PRO A 142 -7.53 1.41 -12.36
CA PRO A 142 -7.94 1.89 -13.68
C PRO A 142 -8.77 0.87 -14.48
N LYS A 143 -8.60 -0.44 -14.24
CA LYS A 143 -9.41 -1.50 -14.89
C LYS A 143 -10.84 -1.47 -14.39
N ILE A 144 -11.02 -1.42 -13.06
CA ILE A 144 -12.32 -1.29 -12.42
C ILE A 144 -13.00 0.02 -12.81
N ARG A 145 -12.25 1.13 -12.83
CA ARG A 145 -12.75 2.42 -13.34
C ARG A 145 -13.32 2.28 -14.75
N SER A 146 -12.53 1.72 -15.67
CA SER A 146 -12.93 1.57 -17.07
C SER A 146 -14.16 0.69 -17.24
N ALA A 147 -14.32 -0.33 -16.40
CA ALA A 147 -15.50 -1.20 -16.38
C ALA A 147 -16.75 -0.42 -15.93
N LEU A 148 -16.64 0.37 -14.86
CA LEU A 148 -17.74 1.17 -14.30
C LEU A 148 -18.18 2.31 -15.24
N GLU A 149 -17.23 2.93 -15.95
CA GLU A 149 -17.51 3.98 -16.93
C GLU A 149 -18.21 3.44 -18.19
N LYS A 150 -18.07 2.15 -18.51
CA LYS A 150 -18.79 1.49 -19.60
C LYS A 150 -20.17 0.97 -19.17
N GLY A 151 -20.38 0.82 -17.86
CA GLY A 151 -21.53 0.12 -17.30
C GLY A 151 -21.34 -1.40 -17.28
N LEU A 152 -22.13 -2.06 -16.44
CA LEU A 152 -22.04 -3.51 -16.21
C LEU A 152 -23.43 -4.13 -16.19
N GLN A 153 -23.55 -5.34 -16.72
CA GLN A 153 -24.74 -6.16 -16.58
C GLN A 153 -24.43 -7.28 -15.60
N ILE A 154 -25.15 -7.32 -14.47
CA ILE A 154 -24.87 -8.27 -13.39
C ILE A 154 -25.95 -9.33 -13.36
N HIS A 155 -25.53 -10.58 -13.48
CA HIS A 155 -26.39 -11.75 -13.32
C HIS A 155 -26.31 -12.29 -11.89
N TYR A 156 -27.44 -12.56 -11.26
CA TYR A 156 -27.51 -13.10 -9.90
C TYR A 156 -28.70 -14.05 -9.74
N PRO A 157 -28.77 -14.91 -8.71
CA PRO A 157 -29.71 -16.03 -8.69
C PRO A 157 -31.19 -15.68 -8.87
N THR A 158 -31.61 -14.48 -8.46
CA THR A 158 -33.01 -14.02 -8.55
C THR A 158 -33.26 -13.06 -9.71
N GLY A 159 -32.34 -12.95 -10.68
CA GLY A 159 -32.53 -12.17 -11.91
C GLY A 159 -31.26 -11.51 -12.44
N SER A 160 -31.40 -10.38 -13.13
CA SER A 160 -30.28 -9.56 -13.59
C SER A 160 -30.56 -8.11 -13.27
N PHE A 161 -29.53 -7.31 -13.06
CA PHE A 161 -29.66 -5.86 -12.95
C PHE A 161 -28.47 -5.16 -13.60
N ASP A 162 -28.75 -3.97 -14.13
CA ASP A 162 -27.74 -3.19 -14.82
C ASP A 162 -27.19 -2.10 -13.91
N ILE A 163 -25.88 -1.91 -14.00
CA ILE A 163 -25.14 -0.76 -13.51
C ILE A 163 -24.93 0.15 -14.71
N ARG A 164 -25.62 1.28 -14.72
CA ARG A 164 -25.43 2.30 -15.75
C ARG A 164 -24.00 2.85 -15.68
N PRO A 165 -23.42 3.31 -16.80
CA PRO A 165 -22.19 4.09 -16.81
C PRO A 165 -22.20 5.15 -15.71
N MET A 166 -21.16 5.16 -14.87
CA MET A 166 -21.08 6.09 -13.75
C MET A 166 -19.69 6.64 -13.52
N GLN A 167 -19.65 7.84 -12.96
CA GLN A 167 -18.43 8.48 -12.54
C GLN A 167 -17.82 7.73 -11.35
N THR A 168 -16.52 7.52 -11.41
CA THR A 168 -15.73 7.11 -10.25
C THR A 168 -15.09 8.32 -9.58
N TYR A 169 -14.90 8.22 -8.28
CA TYR A 169 -14.25 9.24 -7.49
C TYR A 169 -12.95 8.69 -6.96
N GLU A 170 -11.97 9.58 -6.80
CA GLU A 170 -10.74 9.25 -6.09
C GLU A 170 -9.93 8.10 -6.74
N SER A 171 -10.29 7.75 -7.97
CA SER A 171 -9.72 6.64 -8.70
C SER A 171 -8.37 6.99 -9.34
N ASN A 172 -8.05 8.28 -9.50
CA ASN A 172 -6.86 8.80 -10.19
C ASN A 172 -5.81 9.41 -9.25
N ILE A 173 -5.84 9.03 -7.98
CA ILE A 173 -4.84 9.46 -7.00
C ILE A 173 -3.75 8.39 -6.96
N ASP A 174 -2.49 8.83 -6.92
CA ASP A 174 -1.33 7.95 -6.81
C ASP A 174 -1.41 7.10 -5.53
N PHE A 175 -0.95 5.85 -5.62
CA PHE A 175 -1.07 4.89 -4.54
C PHE A 175 -0.29 5.28 -3.28
N VAL A 176 0.93 5.82 -3.45
CA VAL A 176 1.76 6.25 -2.32
C VAL A 176 1.17 7.51 -1.70
N LEU A 177 0.76 8.48 -2.53
CA LEU A 177 0.08 9.69 -2.04
C LEU A 177 -1.19 9.34 -1.26
N ARG A 178 -1.92 8.33 -1.71
CA ARG A 178 -3.13 7.87 -1.02
C ARG A 178 -2.83 7.40 0.40
N HIS A 179 -1.84 6.55 0.56
CA HIS A 179 -1.42 6.07 1.86
C HIS A 179 -1.00 7.22 2.78
N LEU A 180 -0.21 8.16 2.26
CA LEU A 180 0.23 9.33 3.02
C LEU A 180 -0.96 10.17 3.52
N PHE A 181 -2.00 10.35 2.71
CA PHE A 181 -3.22 11.03 3.16
C PHE A 181 -3.95 10.26 4.26
N ASP A 182 -4.08 8.93 4.11
CA ASP A 182 -4.83 8.10 5.07
C ASP A 182 -4.14 8.04 6.44
N VAL A 183 -2.81 8.08 6.49
CA VAL A 183 -2.02 8.12 7.73
C VAL A 183 -1.74 9.54 8.26
N ASN A 184 -2.30 10.57 7.62
CA ASN A 184 -1.96 11.99 7.87
C ASN A 184 -0.45 12.29 7.80
N GLY A 185 0.28 11.56 6.95
CA GLY A 185 1.69 11.75 6.69
C GLY A 185 1.93 12.98 5.81
N THR A 186 2.79 13.89 6.28
CA THR A 186 3.24 15.04 5.52
C THR A 186 4.66 14.85 5.04
N GLY A 187 4.98 15.29 3.83
CA GLY A 187 6.35 15.24 3.28
C GLY A 187 7.42 15.73 4.26
N CYS A 188 8.55 15.04 4.30
CA CYS A 188 9.70 15.38 5.15
C CYS A 188 9.37 15.43 6.66
N SER A 189 8.39 14.66 7.13
CA SER A 189 8.04 14.61 8.55
C SER A 189 8.82 13.55 9.31
N TRP A 190 8.75 13.64 10.63
CA TRP A 190 9.18 12.56 11.50
C TRP A 190 8.12 11.45 11.52
N ALA A 191 8.57 10.22 11.34
CA ALA A 191 7.80 9.01 11.56
C ALA A 191 8.33 8.33 12.82
N GLU A 192 7.41 7.85 13.66
CA GLU A 192 7.71 7.06 14.84
C GLU A 192 7.08 5.68 14.67
N LEU A 193 7.90 4.65 14.78
CA LEU A 193 7.48 3.25 14.83
C LEU A 193 7.53 2.83 16.31
N PRO A 194 6.38 2.67 16.97
CA PRO A 194 6.33 2.28 18.37
C PRO A 194 7.02 0.93 18.64
N SER A 195 7.55 0.75 19.85
CA SER A 195 8.12 -0.54 20.26
C SER A 195 7.08 -1.66 20.11
N GLY A 196 7.51 -2.77 19.51
CA GLY A 196 6.68 -3.95 19.27
C GLY A 196 5.67 -3.83 18.11
N SER A 197 5.57 -2.69 17.43
CA SER A 197 4.71 -2.54 16.25
C SER A 197 5.42 -2.82 14.92
N TYR A 198 6.75 -2.97 14.95
CA TYR A 198 7.57 -3.20 13.77
C TYR A 198 8.50 -4.39 13.96
N THR A 199 8.91 -5.00 12.86
CA THR A 199 9.88 -6.09 12.84
C THR A 199 11.14 -5.64 12.10
N LEU A 200 12.31 -5.83 12.70
CA LEU A 200 13.58 -5.52 12.05
C LEU A 200 14.04 -6.69 11.19
N ARG A 201 14.33 -6.44 9.92
CA ARG A 201 15.03 -7.41 9.07
C ARG A 201 16.50 -7.44 9.47
N THR A 202 16.93 -8.54 10.09
CA THR A 202 18.34 -8.79 10.35
C THR A 202 18.85 -9.87 9.42
N GLY A 203 20.02 -9.67 8.82
CA GLY A 203 20.64 -10.68 7.96
C GLY A 203 21.07 -11.96 8.67
N GLU A 204 20.94 -12.06 10.01
CA GLU A 204 21.52 -13.15 10.80
C GLU A 204 20.65 -13.71 11.94
N ARG A 205 19.37 -13.35 12.10
CA ARG A 205 18.50 -14.02 13.09
C ARG A 205 17.18 -14.48 12.49
N ASP A 206 16.95 -15.78 12.65
CA ASP A 206 15.91 -16.66 12.10
C ASP A 206 16.06 -17.08 10.64
N ARG A 207 16.85 -18.15 10.41
CA ARG A 207 17.07 -18.79 9.10
C ARG A 207 15.79 -19.05 8.29
N ALA A 208 14.61 -19.21 8.90
CA ALA A 208 13.38 -19.46 8.17
C ALA A 208 12.70 -18.16 7.65
N THR A 209 12.61 -17.12 8.46
CA THR A 209 12.03 -15.82 8.06
C THR A 209 13.04 -14.95 7.31
N SER A 210 14.33 -15.05 7.62
CA SER A 210 15.40 -14.35 6.90
C SER A 210 15.67 -14.92 5.50
N GLU A 211 15.39 -16.21 5.27
CA GLU A 211 15.47 -16.83 3.93
C GLU A 211 14.30 -16.39 3.03
N GLU A 212 13.09 -16.23 3.58
CA GLU A 212 11.91 -15.78 2.82
C GLU A 212 11.84 -14.25 2.69
N TRP A 213 12.33 -13.50 3.68
CA TRP A 213 12.32 -12.04 3.75
C TRP A 213 13.72 -11.47 4.05
N PRO A 214 14.66 -11.54 3.09
CA PRO A 214 16.00 -11.02 3.27
C PRO A 214 16.01 -9.50 3.35
N VAL A 215 17.09 -8.95 3.92
CA VAL A 215 17.42 -7.52 3.79
C VAL A 215 17.60 -7.23 2.30
N THR A 216 16.82 -6.28 1.79
CA THR A 216 16.82 -5.88 0.38
C THR A 216 17.51 -4.55 0.17
N GLY A 217 17.48 -3.68 1.18
CA GLY A 217 18.08 -2.37 1.16
C GLY A 217 19.57 -2.35 1.52
N THR A 218 20.20 -1.22 1.25
CA THR A 218 21.55 -0.88 1.73
C THR A 218 21.51 0.04 2.97
N CYS A 219 20.32 0.23 3.53
CA CYS A 219 20.12 1.05 4.72
C CYS A 219 20.69 0.37 5.97
N HIS A 220 20.98 1.17 6.99
CA HIS A 220 21.45 0.62 8.27
C HIS A 220 20.36 -0.20 8.95
N TYR A 221 19.11 0.25 8.86
CA TYR A 221 17.95 -0.45 9.39
C TYR A 221 16.92 -0.67 8.27
N GLU A 222 16.38 -1.89 8.21
CA GLU A 222 15.23 -2.24 7.38
C GLU A 222 14.15 -2.78 8.32
N ALA A 223 13.00 -2.11 8.36
CA ALA A 223 11.91 -2.40 9.29
C ALA A 223 10.61 -2.64 8.52
N ASP A 224 9.80 -3.60 8.97
CA ASP A 224 8.47 -3.87 8.47
C ASP A 224 7.42 -3.41 9.48
N ILE A 225 6.39 -2.70 9.01
CA ILE A 225 5.25 -2.24 9.82
C ILE A 225 3.94 -2.40 9.03
N SER A 226 2.84 -2.67 9.73
CA SER A 226 1.48 -2.76 9.15
C SER A 226 0.70 -1.46 9.29
#